data_AF-A0A967VVP1-F1
#
_entry.id   AF-A0A967VVP1-F1
#
_cell.length_a   1.000
_cell.length_b   1.000
_cell.length_c   1.000
_cell.angle_alpha   90.00
_cell.angle_beta   90.00
_cell.angle_gamma   90.00
#
_symmetry.space_group_name_H-M   'P 1'
#
loop_
_entity.id
_entity.type
_entity.pdbx_description
1 polymer ?
#
loop_
_entity_poly.entity_id
_entity_poly.type
_entity_poly.pdbx_seq_one_letter_code
_entity_poly.pdbx_strand_id
1 'polypeptide(L)'
;GVLLSFFLFSLAGIPPFVGFIGKYLIFAAAIDAGYVALAIILALASAASVYYYLRPMVYMYFRDPHKDVPFVRSGILFRSTLVILAA
;
A
#
# COMPACT_ATOMS: atom_id res chain seq x y z
N GLY A 1 -8.39 -5.42 -9.56
CA GLY A 1 -7.31 -6.22 -8.94
C GLY A 1 -5.95 -5.94 -9.55
N VAL A 2 -5.77 -6.25 -10.83
CA VAL A 2 -4.43 -6.28 -11.49
C VAL A 2 -3.62 -5.00 -11.34
N LEU A 3 -4.20 -3.82 -11.59
CA LEU A 3 -3.49 -2.54 -11.42
C LEU A 3 -3.05 -2.29 -9.98
N LEU A 4 -3.94 -2.57 -9.01
CA LEU A 4 -3.62 -2.44 -7.59
C LEU A 4 -2.46 -3.38 -7.21
N SER A 5 -2.45 -4.61 -7.72
CA SER A 5 -1.35 -5.55 -7.51
C SER A 5 -0.03 -5.06 -8.10
N PHE A 6 -0.07 -4.47 -9.29
CA PHE A 6 1.12 -3.85 -9.89
C PHE A 6 1.67 -2.73 -9.01
N PHE A 7 0.80 -1.86 -8.48
CA PHE A 7 1.20 -0.80 -7.56
C PHE A 7 1.71 -1.35 -6.22
N LEU A 8 1.09 -2.39 -5.66
CA LEU A 8 1.52 -3.02 -4.41
C LEU A 8 2.88 -3.71 -4.56
N PHE A 9 3.16 -4.37 -5.69
CA PHE A 9 4.48 -4.92 -5.97
C PHE A 9 5.55 -3.83 -6.15
N SER A 10 5.19 -2.72 -6.80
CA SER A 10 6.07 -1.57 -6.89
C SER A 10 6.37 -0.97 -5.51
N LEU A 11 5.37 -0.84 -4.64
CA LEU A 11 5.51 -0.31 -3.29
C LEU A 11 6.32 -1.25 -2.37
N ALA A 12 6.14 -2.56 -2.52
CA ALA A 12 7.00 -3.57 -1.89
C ALA A 12 8.48 -3.40 -2.27
N GLY A 13 8.75 -2.85 -3.45
CA GLY A 13 10.11 -2.60 -3.91
C GLY A 13 10.80 -3.90 -4.33
N ILE A 14 10.11 -4.72 -5.12
CA ILE A 14 10.74 -5.88 -5.78
C ILE A 14 11.60 -5.32 -6.94
N PRO A 15 12.83 -5.83 -7.19
CA PRO A 15 13.80 -5.22 -8.11
C PRO A 15 13.35 -4.78 -9.51
N PRO A 16 12.43 -5.48 -10.22
CA PRO A 16 12.01 -5.05 -11.55
C PRO A 16 11.07 -3.83 -11.53
N PHE A 17 10.63 -3.36 -10.37
CA PHE A 17 9.68 -2.24 -10.26
C PHE A 17 10.35 -0.91 -9.91
N VAL A 18 9.75 0.18 -10.38
CA VAL A 18 10.21 1.56 -10.15
C VAL A 18 10.35 1.90 -8.66
N GLY A 19 9.49 1.37 -7.80
CA GLY A 19 9.58 1.60 -6.36
C GLY A 19 10.83 1.01 -5.69
N PHE A 20 11.49 0.02 -6.30
CA PHE A 20 12.80 -0.45 -5.83
C PHE A 20 13.91 0.55 -6.17
N ILE A 21 13.89 1.11 -7.38
CA ILE A 21 14.89 2.09 -7.82
C ILE A 21 14.90 3.31 -6.88
N GLY A 22 13.73 3.81 -6.49
CA GLY A 22 13.65 4.92 -5.53
C GLY A 22 14.30 4.61 -4.18
N LYS A 23 14.08 3.42 -3.63
CA LYS A 23 14.71 2.98 -2.36
C LYS A 23 16.22 2.78 -2.53
N TYR A 24 16.65 2.17 -3.64
CA TYR A 24 18.06 1.95 -3.94
C TYR A 24 18.85 3.25 -4.01
N LEU A 25 18.30 4.29 -4.66
CA LEU A 25 18.94 5.61 -4.72
C LEU A 25 19.12 6.23 -3.34
N ILE A 26 18.13 6.08 -2.45
CA ILE A 26 18.24 6.55 -1.06
C ILE A 26 19.30 5.75 -0.29
N PHE A 27 19.38 4.43 -0.48
CA PHE A 27 20.42 3.61 0.14
C PHE A 27 21.81 4.00 -0.35
N ALA A 28 21.98 4.19 -1.66
CA ALA A 28 23.24 4.64 -2.26
C ALA A 28 23.66 6.00 -1.69
N ALA A 29 22.75 6.98 -1.68
CA ALA A 29 23.02 8.30 -1.11
C ALA A 29 23.36 8.25 0.40
N ALA A 30 22.69 7.37 1.17
CA ALA A 30 22.98 7.19 2.59
C ALA A 30 24.37 6.57 2.83
N ILE A 31 24.78 5.60 2.01
CA ILE A 31 26.10 4.97 2.09
C ILE A 31 27.19 5.97 1.69
N ASP A 32 27.00 6.71 0.59
CA ASP A 32 27.97 7.72 0.12
C ASP A 32 28.17 8.85 1.14
N ALA A 33 27.12 9.19 1.89
CA ALA A 33 27.18 10.14 2.99
C ALA A 33 27.73 9.56 4.31
N GLY A 34 28.14 8.29 4.34
CA GLY A 34 28.68 7.60 5.51
C GLY A 34 27.64 7.12 6.53
N TYR A 35 26.34 7.27 6.25
CA TYR A 35 25.24 6.89 7.13
C TYR A 35 24.84 5.41 7.00
N VAL A 36 25.81 4.51 7.16
CA VAL A 36 25.62 3.06 6.98
C VAL A 36 24.58 2.49 7.95
N ALA A 37 24.58 2.92 9.21
CA ALA A 37 23.59 2.48 10.20
C ALA A 37 22.16 2.83 9.77
N LEU A 38 21.95 4.04 9.21
CA LEU A 38 20.66 4.43 8.67
C LEU A 38 20.27 3.56 7.49
N ALA A 39 21.20 3.29 6.56
CA ALA A 39 20.95 2.44 5.40
C ALA A 39 20.49 1.02 5.80
N ILE A 40 21.07 0.45 6.87
CA ILE A 40 20.65 -0.85 7.40
C ILE A 40 19.22 -0.79 7.96
N ILE A 41 18.90 0.23 8.77
CA ILE A 41 17.54 0.43 9.31
C ILE A 41 16.53 0.56 8.16
N LEU A 42 16.89 1.32 7.13
CA LEU A 42 16.10 1.54 5.92
C LEU A 42 15.87 0.24 5.13
N ALA A 43 16.90 -0.60 5.01
CA ALA A 43 16.80 -1.91 4.37
C ALA A 43 15.87 -2.86 5.15
N LEU A 44 15.99 -2.90 6.50
CA LEU A 44 15.12 -3.69 7.36
C LEU A 44 13.66 -3.22 7.30
N ALA A 45 13.44 -1.90 7.33
CA ALA A 45 12.11 -1.32 7.17
C ALA A 45 11.50 -1.68 5.80
N SER A 46 12.30 -1.67 4.74
CA SER A 46 11.85 -2.12 3.42
C SER A 46 11.50 -3.60 3.41
N ALA A 47 12.31 -4.47 4.03
CA ALA A 47 12.01 -5.89 4.14
C ALA A 47 10.70 -6.15 4.90
N ALA A 48 10.50 -5.45 6.02
CA ALA A 48 9.24 -5.53 6.78
C ALA A 48 8.03 -5.06 5.96
N SER A 49 8.19 -4.03 5.13
CA SER A 49 7.12 -3.48 4.29
C SER A 49 6.53 -4.50 3.31
N VAL A 50 7.34 -5.44 2.81
CA VAL A 50 6.90 -6.50 1.88
C VAL A 50 5.74 -7.31 2.47
N TYR A 51 5.82 -7.67 3.76
CA TYR A 51 4.75 -8.39 4.45
C TYR A 51 3.43 -7.59 4.46
N TYR A 52 3.51 -6.29 4.78
CA TYR A 52 2.33 -5.43 4.86
C TYR A 52 1.67 -5.20 3.50
N TYR A 53 2.43 -5.16 2.41
CA TYR A 53 1.89 -4.93 1.06
C TYR A 53 1.40 -6.20 0.36
N LEU A 54 2.02 -7.35 0.66
CA LEU A 54 1.53 -8.64 0.16
C LEU A 54 0.20 -9.04 0.82
N ARG A 55 -0.03 -8.63 2.08
CA ARG A 55 -1.25 -8.96 2.81
C ARG A 55 -2.53 -8.58 2.03
N PRO A 56 -2.77 -7.33 1.59
CA PRO A 56 -3.92 -6.97 0.75
C PRO A 56 -4.06 -7.80 -0.53
N MET A 57 -2.95 -8.13 -1.19
CA MET A 57 -2.98 -9.00 -2.37
C MET A 57 -3.53 -10.39 -2.03
N VAL A 58 -3.15 -10.95 -0.88
CA VAL A 58 -3.67 -12.25 -0.44
C VAL A 58 -5.19 -12.20 -0.24
N TYR A 59 -5.71 -11.15 0.38
CA TYR A 59 -7.17 -10.99 0.55
C TYR A 59 -7.90 -10.82 -0.79
N MET A 60 -7.25 -10.25 -1.79
CA MET A 60 -7.88 -9.96 -3.08
C MET A 60 -7.96 -11.18 -4.01
N TYR A 61 -7.04 -12.14 -3.89
CA TYR A 61 -6.98 -13.31 -4.79
C TYR A 61 -7.23 -14.65 -4.12
N PHE A 62 -6.97 -14.79 -2.82
CA PHE A 62 -7.01 -16.08 -2.11
C PHE A 62 -8.09 -16.16 -1.04
N ARG A 63 -8.88 -15.10 -0.85
CA ARG A 63 -10.03 -15.12 0.06
C ARG A 63 -11.32 -14.95 -0.71
N ASP A 64 -12.31 -15.76 -0.34
CA ASP A 64 -13.67 -15.59 -0.82
C ASP A 64 -14.23 -14.24 -0.35
N PRO A 65 -15.06 -13.59 -1.17
CA PRO A 65 -15.79 -12.40 -0.76
C PRO A 65 -16.51 -12.70 0.55
N HIS A 66 -16.30 -11.86 1.57
CA HIS A 66 -17.12 -11.95 2.77
C HIS A 66 -18.58 -11.75 2.38
N LYS A 67 -19.44 -12.68 2.84
CA LYS A 67 -20.88 -12.69 2.59
C LYS A 67 -21.44 -11.29 2.77
N ASP A 68 -22.25 -10.91 1.79
CA ASP A 68 -22.96 -9.64 1.64
C ASP A 68 -23.00 -8.82 2.92
N VAL A 69 -22.14 -7.80 2.99
CA VAL A 69 -22.38 -6.71 3.94
C VAL A 69 -23.81 -6.23 3.65
N PRO A 70 -24.75 -6.33 4.61
CA PRO A 70 -26.10 -5.88 4.34
C PRO A 70 -25.97 -4.42 3.95
N PHE A 71 -26.42 -4.08 2.73
CA PHE A 71 -26.49 -2.70 2.31
C PHE A 71 -27.34 -1.97 3.34
N VAL A 72 -26.68 -1.24 4.24
CA VAL A 72 -27.36 -0.35 5.17
C VAL A 72 -28.02 0.68 4.28
N ARG A 73 -29.32 0.50 4.06
CA ARG A 73 -30.14 1.40 3.26
C ARG A 73 -30.05 2.76 3.94
N SER A 74 -29.21 3.64 3.41
CA SER A 74 -29.02 4.98 3.97
C SER A 74 -30.39 5.63 4.11
N GLY A 75 -30.82 5.92 5.33
CA GLY A 75 -32.11 6.57 5.57
C GLY A 75 -32.19 7.89 4.79
N ILE A 76 -33.41 8.30 4.42
CA ILE A 76 -33.65 9.54 3.66
C ILE A 76 -32.94 10.75 4.31
N LEU A 77 -32.87 10.78 5.65
CA LEU A 77 -32.13 11.77 6.44
C LEU A 77 -30.62 11.84 6.15
N PHE A 78 -29.97 10.70 5.90
CA PHE A 78 -28.54 10.64 5.58
C PHE A 78 -28.26 11.16 4.16
N ARG A 79 -29.19 10.91 3.22
CA ARG A 79 -29.08 11.42 1.85
C ARG A 79 -29.31 12.93 1.79
N SER A 80 -30.27 13.45 2.54
CA SER A 80 -30.53 14.89 2.55
C SER A 80 -29.40 15.68 3.23
N THR A 81 -28.79 15.16 4.30
CA THR A 81 -27.59 15.79 4.89
C THR A 81 -26.40 15.80 3.93
N LEU A 82 -26.15 14.71 3.20
CA LEU A 82 -25.08 14.69 2.19
C LEU A 82 -25.33 15.66 1.03
N VAL A 83 -26.58 15.82 0.59
CA VAL A 83 -26.93 16.78 -0.49
C VAL A 83 -26.79 18.22 -0.01
N ILE A 84 -27.19 18.53 1.23
CA ILE A 84 -27.05 19.87 1.81
C ILE A 84 -25.58 20.22 2.05
N LEU A 85 -24.75 19.26 2.44
CA LEU A 85 -23.31 19.47 2.63
C LEU A 85 -22.53 19.60 1.31
N ALA A 86 -23.05 19.00 0.24
CA ALA A 86 -22.44 19.04 -1.10
C ALA A 86 -22.89 20.25 -1.95
N ALA A 87 -23.94 20.97 -1.52
CA ALA A 87 -24.44 22.19 -2.15
C ALA A 87 -23.79 23.44 -1.52
#